data_AF-A0A345RP19-F1
#
_entry.id   AF-A0A345RP19-F1
#
_cell.length_a   1.000
_cell.length_b   1.000
_cell.length_c   1.000
_cell.angle_alpha   90.00
_cell.angle_beta   90.00
_cell.angle_gamma   90.00
#
_symmetry.space_group_name_H-M   'P 1'
#
loop_
_entity.id
_entity.type
_entity.pdbx_description
1 polymer ?
#
loop_
_entity_poly.entity_id
_entity_poly.type
_entity_poly.pdbx_seq_one_letter_code
_entity_poly.pdbx_strand_id
1 'polypeptide(L)'
;MRSISLSEQMKVVALIDELRYQRKQVQEHLDLPRRRAEIAERIRAYYLSQDLPVDDDLIEQGVHQFFARRLILETPPTHPVDSWLIRTLVDRQMLAGRIRRLLPRFGILLLLGVVLGGGVLLQKQWASGGDDLKLIEVKLAAHNLSGSLRDQNTELEKLRTLLAKVQHENAQQPDETATRLLQRAEQKLPARGLQTDISSNTQVTRDNVLALDSQINDLERQRLQLNRDTYAADKDIQRASGILGIRRKVQELLKDPKRAAAIAQSSNLDERLAEIDLALKNMDDDQGAANAAYWELSRDLFGDTSLLELQTSRFQGLRARIERKEFPAELRESLQSRLQEIETDLNKGDSNAAEKKITQTRQKLRAAGYWSLY
;
A
#
# COMPACT_ATOMS: atom_id res chain seq x y z
N MET A 1 -16.16 -32.93 7.03
CA MET A 1 -15.12 -31.87 7.05
C MET A 1 -15.74 -30.61 6.49
N ARG A 2 -15.92 -29.56 7.30
CA ARG A 2 -16.58 -28.31 6.86
C ARG A 2 -15.56 -27.43 6.14
N SER A 3 -15.84 -27.10 4.88
CA SER A 3 -15.04 -26.19 4.06
C SER A 3 -15.15 -24.77 4.63
N ILE A 4 -14.02 -24.21 5.06
CA ILE A 4 -13.90 -22.80 5.46
C ILE A 4 -14.28 -21.94 4.26
N SER A 5 -15.15 -20.95 4.46
CA SER A 5 -15.63 -20.10 3.37
C SER A 5 -14.50 -19.23 2.81
N LEU A 6 -14.46 -19.02 1.49
CA LEU A 6 -13.45 -18.17 0.84
C LEU A 6 -13.40 -16.75 1.46
N SER A 7 -14.55 -16.25 1.92
CA SER A 7 -14.65 -14.98 2.65
C SER A 7 -13.93 -14.97 4.01
N GLU A 8 -13.88 -16.09 4.72
CA GLU A 8 -13.10 -16.21 5.97
C GLU A 8 -11.61 -16.30 5.66
N GLN A 9 -11.22 -17.00 4.60
CA GLN A 9 -9.81 -17.05 4.18
C GLN A 9 -9.30 -15.67 3.77
N MET A 10 -10.09 -14.87 3.03
CA MET A 10 -9.71 -13.51 2.66
C MET A 10 -9.64 -12.55 3.85
N LYS A 11 -10.52 -12.69 4.85
CA LYS A 11 -10.45 -11.91 6.10
C LYS A 11 -9.20 -12.25 6.91
N VAL A 12 -8.83 -13.53 6.97
CA VAL A 12 -7.62 -13.98 7.66
C VAL A 12 -6.36 -13.50 6.94
N VAL A 13 -6.33 -13.51 5.59
CA VAL A 13 -5.21 -12.97 4.82
C VAL A 13 -5.08 -11.46 4.97
N ALA A 14 -6.18 -10.71 4.92
CA ALA A 14 -6.16 -9.26 5.15
C ALA A 14 -5.64 -8.90 6.55
N LEU A 15 -6.03 -9.66 7.58
CA LEU A 15 -5.53 -9.50 8.95
C LEU A 15 -4.03 -9.85 9.05
N ILE A 16 -3.57 -10.90 8.36
CA ILE A 16 -2.15 -11.29 8.32
C ILE A 16 -1.30 -10.22 7.63
N ASP A 17 -1.80 -9.61 6.55
CA ASP A 17 -1.09 -8.53 5.85
C ASP A 17 -1.04 -7.23 6.66
N GLU A 18 -2.12 -6.90 7.37
CA GLU A 18 -2.14 -5.79 8.32
C GLU A 18 -1.14 -6.01 9.47
N LEU A 19 -1.08 -7.23 10.02
CA LEU A 19 -0.10 -7.60 11.04
C LEU A 19 1.34 -7.60 10.50
N ARG A 20 1.56 -8.00 9.22
CA ARG A 20 2.87 -7.89 8.57
C ARG A 20 3.30 -6.45 8.37
N TYR A 21 2.38 -5.58 7.98
CA TYR A 21 2.62 -4.15 7.81
C TYR A 21 2.93 -3.48 9.15
N GLN A 22 2.15 -3.76 10.19
CA GLN A 22 2.42 -3.30 11.55
C GLN A 22 3.75 -3.83 12.09
N ARG A 23 4.09 -5.10 11.83
CA ARG A 23 5.39 -5.68 12.26
C ARG A 23 6.57 -5.04 11.54
N LYS A 24 6.41 -4.65 10.27
CA LYS A 24 7.42 -3.91 9.50
C LYS A 24 7.60 -2.47 10.00
N GLN A 25 6.50 -1.77 10.29
CA GLN A 25 6.55 -0.44 10.92
C GLN A 25 7.15 -0.48 12.33
N VAL A 26 6.80 -1.50 13.11
CA VAL A 26 7.37 -1.72 14.44
C VAL A 26 8.86 -2.04 14.36
N GLN A 27 9.32 -2.79 13.34
CA GLN A 27 10.74 -3.02 13.08
C GLN A 27 11.48 -1.75 12.62
N GLU A 28 10.88 -0.92 11.77
CA GLU A 28 11.41 0.40 11.40
C GLU A 28 11.46 1.38 12.60
N HIS A 29 10.61 1.18 13.62
CA HIS A 29 10.59 1.96 14.86
C HIS A 29 11.34 1.32 16.04
N LEU A 30 11.94 0.14 15.86
CA LEU A 30 12.71 -0.60 16.88
C LEU A 30 14.23 -0.39 16.80
N ASP A 31 14.73 0.42 15.85
CA ASP A 31 16.13 0.86 15.79
C ASP A 31 16.44 1.89 16.90
N LEU A 32 16.41 1.40 18.14
CA LEU A 32 16.66 2.15 19.37
C LEU A 32 18.01 2.92 19.36
N PRO A 33 19.12 2.39 18.83
CA PRO A 33 20.39 3.14 18.78
C PRO A 33 20.31 4.37 17.87
N ARG A 34 19.68 4.23 16.70
CA ARG A 34 19.57 5.30 15.71
C ARG A 34 18.65 6.42 16.19
N ARG A 35 17.51 6.07 16.79
CA ARG A 35 16.59 7.06 17.38
C ARG A 35 17.19 7.78 18.59
N ARG A 36 18.02 7.11 19.40
CA ARG A 36 18.73 7.75 20.52
C ARG A 36 19.69 8.82 20.01
N ALA A 37 20.43 8.53 18.94
CA ALA A 37 21.32 9.49 18.30
C ALA A 37 20.53 10.69 17.73
N GLU A 38 19.46 10.46 16.98
CA GLU A 38 18.64 11.54 16.41
C GLU A 38 17.98 12.44 17.48
N ILE A 39 17.54 11.85 18.60
CA ILE A 39 16.94 12.61 19.71
C ILE A 39 18.00 13.38 20.49
N ALA A 40 19.17 12.79 20.73
CA ALA A 40 20.30 13.50 21.35
C ALA A 40 20.74 14.71 20.50
N GLU A 41 20.83 14.56 19.18
CA GLU A 41 21.15 15.65 18.26
C GLU A 41 20.10 16.77 18.29
N ARG A 42 18.81 16.43 18.32
CA ARG A 42 17.73 17.43 18.43
C ARG A 42 17.75 18.18 19.76
N ILE A 43 18.07 17.49 20.86
CA ILE A 43 18.17 18.11 22.18
C ILE A 43 19.41 19.01 22.24
N ARG A 44 20.54 18.57 21.68
CA ARG A 44 21.76 19.39 21.53
C ARG A 44 21.49 20.67 20.74
N ALA A 45 20.81 20.54 19.59
CA ALA A 45 20.43 21.69 18.76
C ALA A 45 19.48 22.66 19.50
N TYR A 46 18.57 22.13 20.33
CA TYR A 46 17.66 22.93 21.14
C TYR A 46 18.40 23.74 22.21
N TYR A 47 19.31 23.13 22.98
CA TYR A 47 20.06 23.85 24.02
C TYR A 47 21.08 24.85 23.43
N LEU A 48 21.72 24.50 22.31
CA LEU A 48 22.56 25.44 21.54
C LEU A 48 21.75 26.66 21.06
N SER A 49 20.50 26.47 20.64
CA SER A 49 19.63 27.58 20.22
C SER A 49 19.17 28.49 21.37
N GLN A 50 19.32 28.05 22.62
CA GLN A 50 18.95 28.79 23.83
C GLN A 50 20.15 29.31 24.62
N ASP A 51 21.36 29.24 24.05
CA ASP A 51 22.62 29.76 24.63
C ASP A 51 22.92 29.21 26.04
N LEU A 52 22.44 27.98 26.32
CA LEU A 52 22.64 27.29 27.58
C LEU A 52 23.76 26.24 27.42
N PRO A 53 24.92 26.42 28.08
CA PRO A 53 25.98 25.42 28.02
C PRO A 53 25.56 24.19 28.82
N VAL A 54 25.20 23.11 28.12
CA VAL A 54 24.89 21.81 28.71
C VAL A 54 25.92 20.81 28.19
N ASP A 55 26.48 20.04 29.12
CA ASP A 55 27.48 19.01 28.81
C ASP A 55 26.85 17.88 27.97
N ASP A 56 27.52 17.48 26.90
CA ASP A 56 27.01 16.49 25.94
C ASP A 56 26.83 15.11 26.60
N ASP A 57 27.70 14.78 27.56
CA ASP A 57 27.62 13.53 28.33
C ASP A 57 26.35 13.50 29.20
N LEU A 58 25.88 14.65 29.67
CA LEU A 58 24.65 14.78 30.46
C LEU A 58 23.39 14.59 29.59
N ILE A 59 23.42 15.07 28.34
CA ILE A 59 22.34 14.89 27.37
C ILE A 59 22.21 13.42 26.99
N GLU A 60 23.33 12.75 26.70
CA GLU A 60 23.32 11.32 26.37
C GLU A 60 22.86 10.46 27.54
N GLN A 61 23.30 10.77 28.76
CA GLN A 61 22.87 10.07 29.96
C GLN A 61 21.37 10.26 30.23
N GLY A 62 20.83 11.47 30.03
CA GLY A 62 19.41 11.77 30.16
C GLY A 62 18.54 11.05 29.13
N VAL A 63 18.97 11.04 27.86
CA VAL A 63 18.30 10.27 26.79
C VAL A 63 18.35 8.78 27.09
N HIS A 64 19.49 8.28 27.55
CA HIS A 64 19.62 6.87 27.89
C HIS A 64 18.69 6.45 29.05
N GLN A 65 18.61 7.25 30.12
CA GLN A 65 17.71 6.99 31.25
C GLN A 65 16.23 7.11 30.88
N PHE A 66 15.87 8.06 30.03
CA PHE A 66 14.50 8.23 29.52
C PHE A 66 14.02 6.97 28.79
N PHE A 67 14.86 6.39 27.92
CA PHE A 67 14.52 5.15 27.23
C PHE A 67 14.62 3.91 28.14
N ALA A 68 15.50 3.91 29.14
CA ALA A 68 15.63 2.80 30.10
C ALA A 68 14.39 2.69 31.02
N ARG A 69 13.86 3.80 31.53
CA ARG A 69 12.65 3.80 32.36
C ARG A 69 11.41 3.31 31.62
N ARG A 70 11.33 3.56 30.31
CA ARG A 70 10.20 3.12 29.48
C ARG A 70 10.18 1.60 29.21
N LEU A 71 11.30 0.91 29.48
CA LEU A 71 11.46 -0.53 29.28
C LEU A 71 11.40 -1.34 30.59
N ILE A 72 11.24 -0.68 31.75
CA ILE A 72 11.10 -1.35 33.04
C ILE A 72 9.61 -1.40 33.39
N LEU A 73 9.07 -2.61 33.46
CA LEU A 73 7.80 -2.88 34.14
C LEU A 73 8.04 -2.71 35.65
N GLU A 74 7.75 -1.52 36.18
CA GLU A 74 7.74 -1.31 37.63
C GLU A 74 6.67 -2.23 38.24
N THR A 75 7.11 -3.27 38.94
CA THR A 75 6.21 -4.17 39.66
C THR A 75 5.88 -3.49 40.99
N PRO A 76 4.60 -3.18 41.28
CA PRO A 76 4.25 -2.50 42.52
C PRO A 76 4.62 -3.37 43.73
N PRO A 77 5.04 -2.77 44.86
CA PRO A 77 5.43 -3.53 46.05
C PRO A 77 4.23 -4.36 46.54
N THR A 78 4.35 -5.67 46.43
CA THR A 78 3.26 -6.61 46.76
C THR A 78 3.01 -6.62 48.27
N HIS A 79 1.76 -6.37 48.66
CA HIS A 79 1.31 -6.46 50.05
C HIS A 79 1.45 -7.92 50.53
N PRO A 80 1.76 -8.18 51.82
CA PRO A 80 2.00 -9.55 52.33
C PRO A 80 0.86 -10.55 52.08
N VAL A 81 -0.35 -10.05 51.84
CA VAL A 81 -1.54 -10.86 51.49
C VAL A 81 -1.47 -11.38 50.05
N ASP A 82 -0.93 -10.60 49.12
CA ASP A 82 -0.76 -11.00 47.72
C ASP A 82 0.35 -12.05 47.60
N SER A 83 1.43 -11.90 48.37
CA SER A 83 2.48 -12.91 48.48
C SER A 83 1.96 -14.23 49.08
N TRP A 84 1.01 -14.19 50.02
CA TRP A 84 0.36 -15.38 50.57
C TRP A 84 -0.57 -16.06 49.56
N LEU A 85 -1.33 -15.27 48.77
CA LEU A 85 -2.20 -15.76 47.69
C LEU A 85 -1.41 -16.40 46.55
N ILE A 86 -0.30 -15.80 46.14
CA ILE A 86 0.57 -16.35 45.09
C ILE A 86 1.19 -17.66 45.58
N ARG A 87 1.64 -17.73 46.84
CA ARG A 87 2.21 -18.96 47.41
C ARG A 87 1.18 -20.09 47.52
N THR A 88 -0.07 -19.77 47.89
CA THR A 88 -1.17 -20.75 47.98
C THR A 88 -1.73 -21.17 46.62
N LEU A 89 -1.63 -20.34 45.57
CA LEU A 89 -2.03 -20.68 44.21
C LEU A 89 -0.96 -21.48 43.44
N VAL A 90 0.32 -21.30 43.78
CA VAL A 90 1.45 -22.01 43.16
C VAL A 90 1.64 -23.41 43.76
N ASP A 91 1.33 -23.64 45.04
CA ASP A 91 1.39 -24.96 45.71
C ASP A 91 0.17 -25.86 45.40
N ARG A 92 -0.20 -25.98 44.13
CA ARG A 92 -1.42 -26.67 43.66
C ARG A 92 -1.37 -28.20 43.74
N GLN A 93 -0.30 -28.84 44.22
CA GLN A 93 -0.20 -30.31 44.29
C GLN A 93 -0.71 -30.96 45.58
N MET A 94 -1.00 -30.22 46.66
CA MET A 94 -1.50 -30.82 47.92
C MET A 94 -3.03 -30.80 48.11
N LEU A 95 -3.78 -30.03 47.32
CA LEU A 95 -5.23 -29.80 47.54
C LEU A 95 -6.18 -30.65 46.68
N ALA A 96 -5.64 -31.60 45.88
CA ALA A 96 -6.46 -32.45 45.01
C ALA A 96 -7.12 -33.66 45.73
N GLY A 97 -6.71 -33.99 46.96
CA GLY A 97 -7.13 -35.22 47.63
C GLY A 97 -8.39 -35.14 48.52
N ARG A 98 -8.78 -33.96 49.02
CA ARG A 98 -9.82 -33.85 50.08
C ARG A 98 -11.13 -33.15 49.70
N ILE A 99 -11.18 -32.41 48.60
CA ILE A 99 -12.34 -31.54 48.29
C ILE A 99 -13.45 -32.28 47.51
N ARG A 100 -13.21 -33.50 47.01
CA ARG A 100 -14.18 -34.26 46.19
C ARG A 100 -15.42 -34.77 46.96
N ARG A 101 -15.48 -34.66 48.29
CA ARG A 101 -16.58 -35.23 49.10
C ARG A 101 -17.58 -34.25 49.72
N LEU A 102 -17.42 -32.93 49.58
CA LEU A 102 -18.26 -31.98 50.34
C LEU A 102 -19.03 -30.92 49.54
N LEU A 103 -18.99 -30.93 48.21
CA LEU A 103 -19.81 -30.01 47.40
C LEU A 103 -20.87 -30.78 46.61
N PRO A 104 -22.12 -30.79 47.09
CA PRO A 104 -23.16 -30.35 46.16
C PRO A 104 -24.24 -29.44 46.76
N ARG A 105 -24.07 -28.83 47.95
CA ARG A 105 -25.13 -27.99 48.55
C ARG A 105 -24.79 -26.55 48.94
N PHE A 106 -23.52 -26.14 48.98
CA PHE A 106 -23.16 -24.76 49.36
C PHE A 106 -22.49 -23.91 48.25
N GLY A 107 -22.23 -24.47 47.07
CA GLY A 107 -21.51 -23.78 46.00
C GLY A 107 -22.30 -22.66 45.30
N ILE A 108 -23.64 -22.72 45.31
CA ILE A 108 -24.47 -21.77 44.54
C ILE A 108 -24.77 -20.49 45.35
N LEU A 109 -24.91 -20.58 46.68
CA LEU A 109 -25.17 -19.42 47.54
C LEU A 109 -23.93 -18.53 47.76
N LEU A 110 -22.73 -19.13 47.78
CA LEU A 110 -21.48 -18.36 47.94
C LEU A 110 -21.09 -17.63 46.64
N LEU A 111 -21.47 -18.16 45.48
CA LEU A 111 -21.30 -17.49 44.17
C LEU A 111 -22.25 -16.30 44.00
N LEU A 112 -23.50 -16.41 44.48
CA LEU A 112 -24.46 -15.29 44.39
C LEU A 112 -24.12 -14.14 45.34
N GLY A 113 -23.59 -14.43 46.53
CA GLY A 113 -23.15 -13.41 47.49
C GLY A 113 -21.93 -12.62 47.03
N VAL A 114 -20.98 -13.25 46.31
CA VAL A 114 -19.80 -12.57 45.74
C VAL A 114 -20.16 -11.71 44.53
N VAL A 115 -21.15 -12.11 43.73
CA VAL A 115 -21.62 -11.33 42.57
C VAL A 115 -22.42 -10.09 43.01
N LEU A 116 -23.23 -10.18 44.08
CA LEU A 116 -24.04 -9.04 44.54
C LEU A 116 -23.34 -8.15 45.60
N GLY A 117 -22.48 -8.70 46.45
CA GLY A 117 -21.73 -7.92 47.45
C GLY A 117 -20.42 -7.32 46.93
N GLY A 118 -19.74 -7.99 46.01
CA GLY A 118 -18.50 -7.49 45.38
C GLY A 118 -18.74 -6.35 44.39
N GLY A 119 -19.90 -6.35 43.73
CA GLY A 119 -20.27 -5.32 42.75
C GLY A 119 -20.48 -3.93 43.35
N VAL A 120 -20.96 -3.82 44.60
CA VAL A 120 -21.36 -2.52 45.18
C VAL A 120 -20.24 -1.82 45.96
N LEU A 121 -19.24 -2.56 46.47
CA LEU A 121 -18.09 -1.96 47.17
C LEU A 121 -16.87 -1.70 46.25
N LEU A 122 -16.69 -2.48 45.18
CA LEU A 122 -15.67 -2.18 44.16
C LEU A 122 -16.07 -0.99 43.28
N GLN A 123 -17.37 -0.73 43.09
CA GLN A 123 -17.84 0.40 42.29
C GLN A 123 -17.60 1.77 42.95
N LYS A 124 -17.41 1.84 44.28
CA LYS A 124 -17.14 3.11 44.98
C LYS A 124 -15.66 3.44 45.16
N GLN A 125 -14.76 2.47 45.04
CA GLN A 125 -13.31 2.69 45.17
C GLN A 125 -12.51 2.53 43.86
N TRP A 126 -13.10 1.93 42.82
CA TRP A 126 -12.51 1.86 41.47
C TRP A 126 -13.08 2.92 40.49
N ALA A 127 -14.09 3.68 40.89
CA ALA A 127 -14.65 4.77 40.07
C ALA A 127 -13.78 6.04 40.04
N SER A 128 -12.73 6.15 40.87
CA SER A 128 -11.87 7.34 40.89
C SER A 128 -10.56 7.18 40.09
N GLY A 129 -10.16 5.96 39.72
CA GLY A 129 -8.88 5.69 39.05
C GLY A 129 -8.99 5.30 37.56
N GLY A 130 -10.06 4.63 37.15
CA GLY A 130 -10.29 4.24 35.74
C GLY A 130 -10.75 5.39 34.84
N ASP A 131 -11.49 6.34 35.40
CA ASP A 131 -12.03 7.49 34.68
C ASP A 131 -10.93 8.46 34.24
N ASP A 132 -9.86 8.60 35.03
CA ASP A 132 -8.73 9.48 34.71
C ASP A 132 -7.86 8.93 33.57
N LEU A 133 -7.70 7.60 33.48
CA LEU A 133 -7.02 6.95 32.36
C LEU A 133 -7.81 7.10 31.05
N LYS A 134 -9.13 6.89 31.08
CA LYS A 134 -9.99 7.09 29.91
C LYS A 134 -10.04 8.55 29.47
N LEU A 135 -9.99 9.49 30.43
CA LEU A 135 -9.87 10.92 30.14
C LEU A 135 -8.60 11.25 29.35
N ILE A 136 -7.45 10.69 29.78
CA ILE A 136 -6.16 10.89 29.12
C ILE A 136 -6.16 10.29 27.72
N GLU A 137 -6.71 9.08 27.57
CA GLU A 137 -6.81 8.38 26.28
C GLU A 137 -7.65 9.17 25.27
N VAL A 138 -8.87 9.58 25.65
CA VAL A 138 -9.77 10.36 24.80
C VAL A 138 -9.15 11.72 24.43
N LYS A 139 -8.44 12.36 25.37
CA LYS A 139 -7.74 13.63 25.11
C LYS A 139 -6.61 13.45 24.08
N LEU A 140 -5.81 12.39 24.20
CA LEU A 140 -4.73 12.10 23.26
C LEU A 140 -5.28 11.71 21.88
N ALA A 141 -6.34 10.89 21.85
CA ALA A 141 -7.01 10.47 20.62
C ALA A 141 -7.64 11.66 19.89
N ALA A 142 -8.33 12.56 20.61
CA ALA A 142 -8.88 13.80 20.06
C ALA A 142 -7.79 14.68 19.43
N HIS A 143 -6.66 14.85 20.12
CA HIS A 143 -5.54 15.64 19.61
C HIS A 143 -4.96 15.05 18.32
N ASN A 144 -4.63 13.76 18.32
CA ASN A 144 -4.04 13.08 17.16
C ASN A 144 -5.01 13.02 15.96
N LEU A 145 -6.30 12.80 16.22
CA LEU A 145 -7.33 12.75 15.18
C LEU A 145 -7.46 14.11 14.47
N SER A 146 -7.46 15.21 15.22
CA SER A 146 -7.59 16.56 14.63
C SER A 146 -6.44 16.89 13.65
N GLY A 147 -5.20 16.50 13.99
CA GLY A 147 -4.05 16.64 13.10
C GLY A 147 -4.18 15.77 11.86
N SER A 148 -4.50 14.48 12.04
CA SER A 148 -4.67 13.55 10.93
C SER A 148 -5.76 13.98 9.94
N LEU A 149 -6.87 14.54 10.41
CA LEU A 149 -7.95 15.01 9.53
C LEU A 149 -7.52 16.22 8.69
N ARG A 150 -6.69 17.12 9.24
CA ARG A 150 -6.12 18.24 8.46
C ARG A 150 -5.19 17.76 7.35
N ASP A 151 -4.32 16.81 7.67
CA ASP A 151 -3.39 16.24 6.69
C ASP A 151 -4.17 15.53 5.57
N GLN A 152 -5.19 14.75 5.92
CA GLN A 152 -6.05 14.10 4.93
C GLN A 152 -6.85 15.07 4.07
N ASN A 153 -7.37 16.16 4.65
CA ASN A 153 -8.04 17.18 3.88
C ASN A 153 -7.06 17.87 2.90
N THR A 154 -5.80 18.04 3.30
CA THR A 154 -4.76 18.56 2.41
C THR A 154 -4.47 17.62 1.24
N GLU A 155 -4.35 16.31 1.50
CA GLU A 155 -4.18 15.31 0.44
C GLU A 155 -5.40 15.21 -0.49
N LEU A 156 -6.61 15.33 0.07
CA LEU A 156 -7.85 15.37 -0.71
C LEU A 156 -7.86 16.56 -1.69
N GLU A 157 -7.46 17.75 -1.26
CA GLU A 157 -7.39 18.92 -2.14
C GLU A 157 -6.31 18.77 -3.22
N LYS A 158 -5.16 18.17 -2.89
CA LYS A 158 -4.14 17.84 -3.90
C LYS A 158 -4.70 16.89 -4.97
N LEU A 159 -5.41 15.84 -4.55
CA LEU A 159 -6.03 14.90 -5.48
C LEU A 159 -7.11 15.54 -6.34
N ARG A 160 -7.93 16.45 -5.80
CA ARG A 160 -8.91 17.21 -6.60
C ARG A 160 -8.25 18.12 -7.62
N THR A 161 -7.17 18.79 -7.21
CA THR A 161 -6.40 19.64 -8.13
C THR A 161 -5.80 18.80 -9.26
N LEU A 162 -5.28 17.62 -8.93
CA LEU A 162 -4.77 16.66 -9.92
C LEU A 162 -5.88 16.15 -10.84
N LEU A 163 -7.04 15.76 -10.29
CA LEU A 163 -8.21 15.34 -11.05
C LEU A 163 -8.62 16.41 -12.06
N ALA A 164 -8.78 17.66 -11.60
CA ALA A 164 -9.15 18.79 -12.46
C ALA A 164 -8.13 19.03 -13.57
N LYS A 165 -6.83 18.93 -13.25
CA LYS A 165 -5.76 19.02 -14.25
C LYS A 165 -5.86 17.93 -15.30
N VAL A 166 -6.02 16.66 -14.90
CA VAL A 166 -6.10 15.53 -15.83
C VAL A 166 -7.40 15.55 -16.64
N GLN A 167 -8.51 16.00 -16.05
CA GLN A 167 -9.76 16.27 -16.78
C GLN A 167 -9.57 17.35 -17.85
N HIS A 168 -8.84 18.43 -17.54
CA HIS A 168 -8.50 19.45 -18.52
C HIS A 168 -7.62 18.90 -19.65
N GLU A 169 -6.61 18.09 -19.32
CA GLU A 169 -5.78 17.42 -20.34
C GLU A 169 -6.60 16.49 -21.25
N ASN A 170 -7.53 15.72 -20.68
CA ASN A 170 -8.45 14.86 -21.43
C ASN A 170 -9.40 15.67 -22.32
N ALA A 171 -9.81 16.87 -21.91
CA ALA A 171 -10.65 17.73 -22.75
C ALA A 171 -9.90 18.23 -24.01
N GLN A 172 -8.58 18.42 -23.93
CA GLN A 172 -7.75 18.80 -25.07
C GLN A 172 -7.50 17.62 -26.03
N GLN A 173 -7.39 16.41 -25.49
CA GLN A 173 -7.20 15.18 -26.24
C GLN A 173 -8.14 14.08 -25.71
N PRO A 174 -9.40 14.03 -26.20
CA PRO A 174 -10.41 13.12 -25.67
C PRO A 174 -9.99 11.64 -25.79
N ASP A 175 -9.99 10.94 -24.65
CA ASP A 175 -9.88 9.47 -24.59
C ASP A 175 -11.03 8.91 -23.73
N GLU A 176 -11.80 7.98 -24.29
CA GLU A 176 -12.97 7.40 -23.62
C GLU A 176 -12.59 6.59 -22.37
N THR A 177 -11.44 5.93 -22.37
CA THR A 177 -10.97 5.13 -21.23
C THR A 177 -10.49 6.02 -20.11
N ALA A 178 -9.72 7.07 -20.43
CA ALA A 178 -9.37 8.10 -19.47
C ALA A 178 -10.61 8.77 -18.87
N THR A 179 -11.61 9.10 -19.71
CA THR A 179 -12.88 9.70 -19.25
C THR A 179 -13.60 8.83 -18.23
N ARG A 180 -13.74 7.52 -18.50
CA ARG A 180 -14.37 6.57 -17.57
C ARG A 180 -13.62 6.48 -16.24
N LEU A 181 -12.29 6.47 -16.27
CA LEU A 181 -11.47 6.44 -15.05
C LEU A 181 -11.61 7.72 -14.23
N LEU A 182 -11.59 8.89 -14.88
CA LEU A 182 -11.74 10.17 -14.19
C LEU A 182 -13.14 10.32 -13.57
N GLN A 183 -14.19 9.84 -14.23
CA GLN A 183 -15.55 9.80 -13.66
C GLN A 183 -15.62 8.88 -12.43
N ARG A 184 -14.97 7.71 -12.47
CA ARG A 184 -14.89 6.81 -11.30
C ARG A 184 -14.13 7.46 -10.14
N ALA A 185 -13.05 8.19 -10.42
CA ALA A 185 -12.31 8.94 -9.40
C ALA A 185 -13.19 10.04 -8.78
N GLU A 186 -13.90 10.81 -9.61
CA GLU A 186 -14.80 11.87 -9.15
C GLU A 186 -15.93 11.34 -8.25
N GLN A 187 -16.52 10.19 -8.59
CA GLN A 187 -17.57 9.57 -7.76
C GLN A 187 -17.08 9.09 -6.39
N LYS A 188 -15.80 8.76 -6.26
CA LYS A 188 -15.20 8.29 -5.00
C LYS A 188 -14.74 9.44 -4.11
N LEU A 189 -14.36 10.57 -4.69
CA LEU A 189 -13.88 11.72 -3.93
C LEU A 189 -15.08 12.50 -3.38
N PRO A 190 -15.22 12.65 -2.05
CA PRO A 190 -16.29 13.46 -1.50
C PRO A 190 -16.08 14.93 -1.86
N ALA A 191 -17.17 15.70 -1.95
CA ALA A 191 -17.14 17.14 -2.27
C ALA A 191 -16.52 17.99 -1.14
N ARG A 192 -16.49 17.49 0.10
CA ARG A 192 -15.85 18.15 1.24
C ARG A 192 -15.05 17.14 2.05
N GLY A 193 -13.96 17.61 2.65
CA GLY A 193 -13.20 16.84 3.61
C GLY A 193 -13.98 16.58 4.91
N LEU A 194 -13.44 15.74 5.77
CA LEU A 194 -14.04 15.47 7.07
C LEU A 194 -13.88 16.71 7.96
N GLN A 195 -14.99 17.16 8.52
CA GLN A 195 -15.04 18.27 9.49
C GLN A 195 -15.28 17.69 10.88
N THR A 196 -14.65 18.31 11.88
CA THR A 196 -14.90 17.98 13.28
C THR A 196 -14.78 19.22 14.14
N ASP A 197 -15.68 19.35 15.10
CA ASP A 197 -15.63 20.37 16.15
C ASP A 197 -14.69 19.94 17.30
N ILE A 198 -14.16 18.71 17.24
CA ILE A 198 -13.16 18.21 18.18
C ILE A 198 -11.82 18.89 17.87
N SER A 199 -11.64 20.05 18.48
CA SER A 199 -10.40 20.82 18.44
C SER A 199 -9.37 20.25 19.42
N SER A 200 -8.09 20.61 19.22
CA SER A 200 -7.02 20.35 20.18
C SER A 200 -7.28 20.94 21.59
N ASN A 201 -8.25 21.86 21.69
CA ASN A 201 -8.60 22.58 22.91
C ASN A 201 -9.94 22.10 23.52
N THR A 202 -10.58 21.09 22.94
CA THR A 202 -11.84 20.57 23.46
C THR A 202 -11.60 20.00 24.86
N GLN A 203 -12.29 20.57 25.85
CA GLN A 203 -12.13 20.16 27.24
C GLN A 203 -12.80 18.80 27.46
N VAL A 204 -11.98 17.76 27.65
CA VAL A 204 -12.45 16.42 28.01
C VAL A 204 -12.73 16.41 29.52
N THR A 205 -13.99 16.18 29.88
CA THR A 205 -14.48 16.08 31.25
C THR A 205 -15.09 14.70 31.47
N ARG A 206 -15.30 14.31 32.73
CA ARG A 206 -15.91 13.00 33.04
C ARG A 206 -17.32 12.88 32.46
N ASP A 207 -18.03 13.99 32.36
CA ASP A 207 -19.41 14.02 31.87
C ASP A 207 -19.52 13.87 30.34
N ASN A 208 -18.47 14.21 29.60
CA ASN A 208 -18.48 14.16 28.13
C ASN A 208 -17.56 13.06 27.53
N VAL A 209 -16.75 12.39 28.35
CA VAL A 209 -15.73 11.43 27.88
C VAL A 209 -16.32 10.29 27.04
N LEU A 210 -17.48 9.73 27.42
CA LEU A 210 -18.13 8.64 26.68
C LEU A 210 -18.71 9.11 25.33
N ALA A 211 -19.26 10.33 25.30
CA ALA A 211 -19.79 10.91 24.07
C ALA A 211 -18.66 11.25 23.10
N LEU A 212 -17.56 11.82 23.60
CA LEU A 212 -16.37 12.12 22.81
C LEU A 212 -15.69 10.85 22.28
N ASP A 213 -15.59 9.81 23.10
CA ASP A 213 -15.06 8.49 22.69
C ASP A 213 -15.86 7.90 21.51
N SER A 214 -17.20 7.93 21.58
CA SER A 214 -18.04 7.49 20.45
C SER A 214 -17.83 8.34 19.19
N GLN A 215 -17.76 9.67 19.33
CA GLN A 215 -17.54 10.57 18.19
C GLN A 215 -16.17 10.36 17.53
N ILE A 216 -15.12 10.13 18.34
CA ILE A 216 -13.77 9.83 17.85
C ILE A 216 -13.77 8.53 17.04
N ASN A 217 -14.41 7.48 17.57
CA ASN A 217 -14.52 6.19 16.87
C ASN A 217 -15.32 6.31 15.55
N ASP A 218 -16.39 7.12 15.52
CA ASP A 218 -17.16 7.38 14.30
C ASP A 218 -16.34 8.13 13.26
N LEU A 219 -15.62 9.17 13.67
CA LEU A 219 -14.72 9.93 12.82
C LEU A 219 -13.58 9.07 12.29
N GLU A 220 -13.03 8.17 13.10
CA GLU A 220 -11.98 7.25 12.66
C GLU A 220 -12.50 6.25 11.61
N ARG A 221 -13.73 5.76 11.74
CA ARG A 221 -14.34 4.92 10.70
C ARG A 221 -14.53 5.69 9.39
N GLN A 222 -15.04 6.92 9.47
CA GLN A 222 -15.17 7.80 8.30
C GLN A 222 -13.82 8.11 7.66
N ARG A 223 -12.80 8.33 8.50
CA ARG A 223 -11.42 8.56 8.10
C ARG A 223 -10.84 7.40 7.30
N LEU A 224 -11.02 6.18 7.79
CA LEU A 224 -10.55 4.97 7.12
C LEU A 224 -11.27 4.76 5.78
N GLN A 225 -12.57 5.04 5.73
CA GLN A 225 -13.33 4.99 4.48
C GLN A 225 -12.81 6.03 3.48
N LEU A 226 -12.63 7.28 3.91
CA LEU A 226 -12.06 8.33 3.07
C LEU A 226 -10.69 7.94 2.52
N ASN A 227 -9.81 7.35 3.34
CA ASN A 227 -8.50 6.89 2.89
C ASN A 227 -8.56 5.81 1.80
N ARG A 228 -9.52 4.88 1.90
CA ARG A 228 -9.71 3.86 0.86
C ARG A 228 -10.20 4.49 -0.44
N ASP A 229 -11.13 5.44 -0.33
CA ASP A 229 -11.71 6.11 -1.48
C ASP A 229 -10.71 7.04 -2.17
N THR A 230 -9.92 7.81 -1.40
CA THR A 230 -8.84 8.64 -1.94
C THR A 230 -7.74 7.82 -2.60
N TYR A 231 -7.33 6.70 -2.00
CA TYR A 231 -6.37 5.77 -2.62
C TYR A 231 -6.89 5.22 -3.94
N ALA A 232 -8.14 4.76 -3.97
CA ALA A 232 -8.76 4.22 -5.17
C ALA A 232 -8.94 5.29 -6.26
N ALA A 233 -9.24 6.54 -5.88
CA ALA A 233 -9.33 7.66 -6.81
C ALA A 233 -7.96 8.08 -7.36
N ASP A 234 -6.92 8.15 -6.52
CA ASP A 234 -5.54 8.42 -6.96
C ASP A 234 -5.08 7.42 -8.02
N LYS A 235 -5.34 6.12 -7.81
CA LYS A 235 -5.03 5.08 -8.80
C LYS A 235 -5.74 5.31 -10.13
N ASP A 236 -7.02 5.65 -10.11
CA ASP A 236 -7.79 5.94 -11.34
C ASP A 236 -7.25 7.19 -12.05
N ILE A 237 -6.90 8.24 -11.31
CA ILE A 237 -6.31 9.48 -11.85
C ILE A 237 -4.94 9.21 -12.48
N GLN A 238 -4.06 8.46 -11.80
CA GLN A 238 -2.74 8.12 -12.33
C GLN A 238 -2.83 7.23 -13.58
N ARG A 239 -3.79 6.30 -13.62
CA ARG A 239 -4.06 5.48 -14.81
C ARG A 239 -4.53 6.35 -15.98
N ALA A 240 -5.50 7.23 -15.77
CA ALA A 240 -5.97 8.16 -16.79
C ALA A 240 -4.83 9.07 -17.30
N SER A 241 -4.02 9.62 -16.39
CA SER A 241 -2.86 10.44 -16.76
C SER A 241 -1.83 9.66 -17.57
N GLY A 242 -1.57 8.39 -17.20
CA GLY A 242 -0.67 7.50 -17.95
C GLY A 242 -1.18 7.24 -19.38
N ILE A 243 -2.48 6.99 -19.54
CA ILE A 243 -3.11 6.81 -20.86
C ILE A 243 -2.89 8.05 -21.72
N LEU A 244 -3.26 9.23 -21.21
CA LEU A 244 -3.10 10.49 -21.94
C LEU A 244 -1.64 10.78 -22.27
N GLY A 245 -0.72 10.47 -21.34
CA GLY A 245 0.72 10.61 -21.55
C GLY A 245 1.24 9.74 -22.69
N ILE A 246 0.84 8.47 -22.76
CA ILE A 246 1.24 7.58 -23.87
C ILE A 246 0.61 8.04 -25.18
N ARG A 247 -0.68 8.40 -25.19
CA ARG A 247 -1.39 8.93 -26.37
C ARG A 247 -0.68 10.16 -26.95
N ARG A 248 -0.27 11.10 -26.09
CA ARG A 248 0.48 12.29 -26.49
C ARG A 248 1.84 11.94 -27.09
N LYS A 249 2.60 11.08 -26.42
CA LYS A 249 3.92 10.62 -26.91
C LYS A 249 3.83 9.91 -28.27
N VAL A 250 2.80 9.09 -28.49
CA VAL A 250 2.55 8.45 -29.79
C VAL A 250 2.28 9.52 -30.85
N GLN A 251 1.44 10.52 -30.57
CA GLN A 251 1.19 11.61 -31.52
C GLN A 251 2.44 12.44 -31.82
N GLU A 252 3.24 12.76 -30.80
CA GLU A 252 4.52 13.48 -30.97
C GLU A 252 5.48 12.67 -31.85
N LEU A 253 5.60 11.37 -31.59
CA LEU A 253 6.42 10.45 -32.35
C LEU A 253 5.99 10.37 -33.82
N LEU A 254 4.68 10.35 -34.10
CA LEU A 254 4.16 10.30 -35.48
C LEU A 254 4.31 11.64 -36.23
N LYS A 255 4.41 12.76 -35.51
CA LYS A 255 4.60 14.10 -36.09
C LYS A 255 6.07 14.51 -36.21
N ASP A 256 6.99 13.74 -35.62
CA ASP A 256 8.42 14.06 -35.62
C ASP A 256 9.02 13.89 -37.03
N PRO A 257 9.48 14.98 -37.68
CA PRO A 257 10.02 14.92 -39.04
C PRO A 257 11.28 14.04 -39.12
N LYS A 258 12.04 13.88 -38.03
CA LYS A 258 13.21 13.00 -38.01
C LYS A 258 12.84 11.52 -38.13
N ARG A 259 11.58 11.18 -37.84
CA ARG A 259 11.06 9.81 -37.88
C ARG A 259 10.26 9.54 -39.14
N ALA A 260 9.97 10.54 -39.96
CA ALA A 260 9.11 10.42 -41.13
C ALA A 260 9.55 9.32 -42.10
N ALA A 261 10.86 9.19 -42.34
CA ALA A 261 11.41 8.13 -43.18
C ALA A 261 11.20 6.73 -42.58
N ALA A 262 11.46 6.56 -41.28
CA ALA A 262 11.26 5.28 -40.58
C ALA A 262 9.77 4.91 -40.50
N ILE A 263 8.89 5.89 -40.27
CA ILE A 263 7.43 5.71 -40.29
C ILE A 263 6.97 5.26 -41.68
N ALA A 264 7.42 5.93 -42.74
CA ALA A 264 7.06 5.58 -44.12
C ALA A 264 7.53 4.17 -44.54
N GLN A 265 8.60 3.68 -43.91
CA GLN A 265 9.17 2.36 -44.17
C GLN A 265 8.57 1.26 -43.30
N SER A 266 7.85 1.59 -42.22
CA SER A 266 7.30 0.61 -41.28
C SER A 266 6.01 -0.01 -41.82
N SER A 267 6.10 -1.21 -42.42
CA SER A 267 4.92 -1.87 -43.02
C SER A 267 3.88 -2.35 -42.00
N ASN A 268 4.23 -2.43 -40.72
CA ASN A 268 3.35 -2.88 -39.63
C ASN A 268 2.94 -1.78 -38.63
N LEU A 269 3.14 -0.50 -38.98
CA LEU A 269 2.89 0.63 -38.07
C LEU A 269 1.45 0.62 -37.51
N ASP A 270 0.45 0.43 -38.37
CA ASP A 270 -0.96 0.42 -37.97
C ASP A 270 -1.30 -0.69 -36.97
N GLU A 271 -0.74 -1.89 -37.15
CA GLU A 271 -0.93 -3.01 -36.22
C GLU A 271 -0.33 -2.67 -34.85
N ARG A 272 0.86 -2.07 -34.82
CA ARG A 272 1.53 -1.68 -33.56
C ARG A 272 0.81 -0.55 -32.85
N LEU A 273 0.28 0.42 -33.59
CA LEU A 273 -0.57 1.46 -33.02
C LEU A 273 -1.86 0.84 -32.44
N ALA A 274 -2.49 -0.10 -33.14
CA ALA A 274 -3.65 -0.82 -32.64
C ALA A 274 -3.33 -1.65 -31.38
N GLU A 275 -2.12 -2.20 -31.26
CA GLU A 275 -1.66 -2.89 -30.04
C GLU A 275 -1.52 -1.95 -28.85
N ILE A 276 -0.92 -0.78 -29.05
CA ILE A 276 -0.83 0.25 -28.00
C ILE A 276 -2.24 0.65 -27.58
N ASP A 277 -3.14 0.87 -28.53
CA ASP A 277 -4.54 1.21 -28.28
C ASP A 277 -5.28 0.13 -27.47
N LEU A 278 -5.08 -1.13 -27.81
CA LEU A 278 -5.66 -2.26 -27.08
C LEU A 278 -5.09 -2.36 -25.66
N ALA A 279 -3.78 -2.17 -25.51
CA ALA A 279 -3.11 -2.16 -24.21
C ALA A 279 -3.62 -1.03 -23.32
N LEU A 280 -3.84 0.16 -23.89
CA LEU A 280 -4.42 1.32 -23.19
C LEU A 280 -5.88 1.09 -22.79
N LYS A 281 -6.68 0.41 -23.62
CA LYS A 281 -8.09 0.08 -23.32
C LYS A 281 -8.22 -0.92 -22.17
N ASN A 282 -7.28 -1.86 -22.07
CA ASN A 282 -7.27 -2.92 -21.05
C ASN A 282 -6.45 -2.53 -19.81
N MET A 283 -6.10 -1.25 -19.67
CA MET A 283 -5.23 -0.71 -18.61
C MET A 283 -5.97 -0.59 -17.27
N ASP A 284 -6.59 -1.69 -16.82
CA ASP A 284 -7.28 -1.78 -15.54
C ASP A 284 -6.33 -2.13 -14.39
N ASP A 285 -5.11 -2.65 -14.63
CA ASP A 285 -4.17 -3.01 -13.54
C ASP A 285 -2.69 -2.70 -13.75
N ASP A 286 -2.18 -2.61 -14.99
CA ASP A 286 -0.74 -2.45 -15.23
C ASP A 286 -0.42 -1.41 -16.33
N GLN A 287 0.34 -0.37 -15.97
CA GLN A 287 0.85 0.62 -16.93
C GLN A 287 2.05 0.10 -17.75
N GLY A 288 2.63 -1.02 -17.36
CA GLY A 288 3.84 -1.60 -17.93
C GLY A 288 3.68 -1.98 -19.40
N ALA A 289 2.60 -2.70 -19.74
CA ALA A 289 2.40 -3.22 -21.10
C ALA A 289 2.30 -2.13 -22.17
N ALA A 290 1.49 -1.08 -21.92
CA ALA A 290 1.32 0.02 -22.86
C ALA A 290 2.59 0.86 -22.99
N ASN A 291 3.31 1.12 -21.88
CA ASN A 291 4.61 1.79 -21.93
C ASN A 291 5.65 0.97 -22.68
N ALA A 292 5.72 -0.34 -22.45
CA ALA A 292 6.64 -1.23 -23.14
C ALA A 292 6.38 -1.24 -24.65
N ALA A 293 5.12 -1.37 -25.07
CA ALA A 293 4.72 -1.30 -26.48
C ALA A 293 5.10 0.05 -27.12
N TYR A 294 4.86 1.16 -26.41
CA TYR A 294 5.30 2.49 -26.85
C TYR A 294 6.82 2.59 -27.01
N TRP A 295 7.61 2.12 -26.02
CA TRP A 295 9.06 2.21 -26.09
C TRP A 295 9.66 1.33 -27.18
N GLU A 296 9.06 0.17 -27.45
CA GLU A 296 9.43 -0.67 -28.58
C GLU A 296 9.15 0.07 -29.90
N LEU A 297 7.99 0.72 -30.04
CA LEU A 297 7.67 1.53 -31.21
C LEU A 297 8.63 2.70 -31.38
N SER A 298 8.92 3.44 -30.30
CA SER A 298 9.81 4.59 -30.35
C SER A 298 11.25 4.22 -30.68
N ARG A 299 11.73 3.06 -30.24
CA ARG A 299 13.08 2.59 -30.56
C ARG A 299 13.21 2.26 -32.04
N ASP A 300 12.21 1.60 -32.59
CA ASP A 300 12.21 1.19 -33.99
C ASP A 300 12.10 2.37 -34.98
N LEU A 301 11.50 3.46 -34.54
CA LEU A 301 11.31 4.65 -35.35
C LEU A 301 12.41 5.71 -35.17
N PHE A 302 13.48 5.40 -34.41
CA PHE A 302 14.59 6.33 -34.19
C PHE A 302 15.65 6.26 -35.32
N GLY A 303 16.09 7.43 -35.77
CA GLY A 303 16.42 7.70 -37.18
C GLY A 303 17.81 7.36 -37.74
N ASP A 304 18.62 6.53 -37.09
CA ASP A 304 19.96 6.20 -37.63
C ASP A 304 20.14 4.71 -38.00
N THR A 305 19.12 3.89 -37.79
CA THR A 305 19.19 2.45 -38.06
C THR A 305 18.66 2.17 -39.46
N SER A 306 19.48 1.57 -40.33
CA SER A 306 19.01 1.11 -41.63
C SER A 306 17.89 0.09 -41.46
N LEU A 307 16.97 -0.02 -42.44
CA LEU A 307 15.86 -0.99 -42.39
C LEU A 307 16.40 -2.41 -42.15
N LEU A 308 17.56 -2.74 -42.75
CA LEU A 308 18.23 -4.02 -42.55
C LEU A 308 18.71 -4.23 -41.11
N GLU A 309 19.37 -3.24 -40.51
CA GLU A 309 19.81 -3.31 -39.10
C GLU A 309 18.61 -3.41 -38.15
N LEU A 310 17.52 -2.70 -38.45
CA LEU A 310 16.29 -2.76 -37.67
C LEU A 310 15.69 -4.17 -37.69
N GLN A 311 15.50 -4.75 -38.87
CA GLN A 311 14.94 -6.11 -38.97
C GLN A 311 15.90 -7.17 -38.43
N THR A 312 17.21 -6.95 -38.54
CA THR A 312 18.23 -7.80 -37.91
C THR A 312 18.09 -7.77 -36.39
N SER A 313 17.97 -6.58 -35.79
CA SER A 313 17.75 -6.43 -34.35
C SER A 313 16.44 -7.09 -33.89
N ARG A 314 15.35 -6.88 -34.64
CA ARG A 314 14.04 -7.52 -34.38
C ARG A 314 14.12 -9.04 -34.46
N PHE A 315 14.82 -9.58 -35.46
CA PHE A 315 15.02 -11.01 -35.60
C PHE A 315 15.83 -11.58 -34.44
N GLN A 316 16.89 -10.90 -33.99
CA GLN A 316 17.67 -11.31 -32.82
C GLN A 316 16.80 -11.33 -31.54
N GLY A 317 15.96 -10.31 -31.33
CA GLY A 317 15.03 -10.28 -30.21
C GLY A 317 14.00 -11.42 -30.26
N LEU A 318 13.43 -11.69 -31.44
CA LEU A 318 12.51 -12.80 -31.68
C LEU A 318 13.18 -14.15 -31.38
N ARG A 319 14.37 -14.36 -31.93
CA ARG A 319 15.17 -15.57 -31.76
C ARG A 319 15.53 -15.80 -30.29
N ALA A 320 16.07 -14.80 -29.61
CA ALA A 320 16.44 -14.89 -28.21
C ALA A 320 15.24 -15.24 -27.32
N ARG A 321 14.03 -14.78 -27.66
CA ARG A 321 12.80 -15.09 -26.91
C ARG A 321 12.34 -16.53 -27.13
N ILE A 322 12.39 -17.03 -28.38
CA ILE A 322 12.07 -18.43 -28.73
C ILE A 322 13.10 -19.40 -28.13
N GLU A 323 14.35 -18.98 -27.98
CA GLU A 323 15.43 -19.78 -27.37
C GLU A 323 15.35 -19.84 -25.84
N ARG A 324 14.49 -19.04 -25.18
CA ARG A 324 14.29 -19.14 -23.72
C ARG A 324 13.77 -20.51 -23.33
N LYS A 325 14.22 -21.00 -22.16
CA LYS A 325 13.78 -22.30 -21.59
C LYS A 325 12.27 -22.41 -21.38
N GLU A 326 11.61 -21.29 -21.12
CA GLU A 326 10.17 -21.18 -20.91
C GLU A 326 9.35 -21.48 -22.18
N PHE A 327 10.00 -21.46 -23.35
CA PHE A 327 9.36 -21.69 -24.63
C PHE A 327 9.32 -23.20 -24.96
N PRO A 328 8.15 -23.80 -25.29
CA PRO A 328 8.05 -25.24 -25.53
C PRO A 328 8.93 -25.73 -26.68
N ALA A 329 9.57 -26.90 -26.50
CA ALA A 329 10.50 -27.47 -27.48
C ALA A 329 9.83 -27.77 -28.82
N GLU A 330 8.62 -28.33 -28.80
CA GLU A 330 7.83 -28.65 -30.00
C GLU A 330 7.55 -27.41 -30.86
N LEU A 331 7.19 -26.29 -30.22
CA LEU A 331 6.97 -25.03 -30.91
C LEU A 331 8.29 -24.45 -31.43
N ARG A 332 9.39 -24.58 -30.69
CA ARG A 332 10.72 -24.15 -31.13
C ARG A 332 11.14 -24.86 -32.40
N GLU A 333 10.96 -26.18 -32.47
CA GLU A 333 11.23 -26.98 -33.67
C GLU A 333 10.35 -26.54 -34.84
N SER A 334 9.04 -26.35 -34.61
CA SER A 334 8.11 -25.90 -35.66
C SER A 334 8.46 -24.52 -36.26
N LEU A 335 9.12 -23.66 -35.49
CA LEU A 335 9.50 -22.31 -35.89
C LEU A 335 10.90 -22.24 -36.50
N GLN A 336 11.71 -23.29 -36.40
CA GLN A 336 13.11 -23.26 -36.80
C GLN A 336 13.29 -23.03 -38.30
N SER A 337 12.48 -23.70 -39.13
CA SER A 337 12.43 -23.44 -40.58
C SER A 337 12.07 -21.99 -40.88
N ARG A 338 11.13 -21.41 -40.12
CA ARG A 338 10.71 -20.02 -40.30
C ARG A 338 11.79 -19.01 -39.91
N LEU A 339 12.55 -19.29 -38.85
CA LEU A 339 13.68 -18.46 -38.44
C LEU A 339 14.80 -18.49 -39.50
N GLN A 340 15.08 -19.64 -40.11
CA GLN A 340 16.04 -19.75 -41.21
C GLN A 340 15.60 -18.96 -42.45
N GLU A 341 14.31 -18.97 -42.78
CA GLU A 341 13.78 -18.15 -43.87
C GLU A 341 13.96 -16.64 -43.63
N ILE A 342 13.77 -16.19 -42.39
CA ILE A 342 13.99 -14.78 -42.00
C ILE A 342 15.48 -14.43 -42.12
N GLU A 343 16.35 -15.27 -41.56
CA GLU A 343 17.81 -15.08 -41.62
C GLU A 343 18.31 -15.05 -43.07
N THR A 344 17.75 -15.89 -43.94
CA THR A 344 18.07 -15.90 -45.38
C THR A 344 17.67 -14.59 -46.06
N ASP A 345 16.49 -14.05 -45.77
CA ASP A 345 16.03 -12.77 -46.34
C ASP A 345 16.91 -11.61 -45.85
N LEU A 346 17.26 -11.59 -44.56
CA LEU A 346 18.17 -10.59 -43.99
C LEU A 346 19.55 -10.66 -44.64
N ASN A 347 20.12 -11.85 -44.82
CA ASN A 347 21.42 -12.02 -45.48
C ASN A 347 21.43 -11.57 -46.95
N LYS A 348 20.27 -11.60 -47.62
CA LYS A 348 20.08 -11.07 -48.98
C LYS A 348 19.86 -9.56 -49.02
N GLY A 349 19.72 -8.91 -47.86
CA GLY A 349 19.32 -7.51 -47.75
C GLY A 349 17.82 -7.25 -47.97
N ASP A 350 17.00 -8.30 -48.12
CA ASP A 350 15.55 -8.17 -48.34
C ASP A 350 14.83 -7.93 -47.02
N SER A 351 14.97 -6.70 -46.54
CA SER A 351 14.46 -6.28 -45.24
C SER A 351 12.93 -6.29 -45.18
N ASN A 352 12.26 -6.10 -46.31
CA ASN A 352 10.79 -6.13 -46.40
C ASN A 352 10.24 -7.56 -46.29
N ALA A 353 10.87 -8.53 -46.97
CA ALA A 353 10.49 -9.93 -46.84
C ALA A 353 10.75 -10.45 -45.41
N ALA A 354 11.89 -10.09 -44.83
CA ALA A 354 12.22 -10.38 -43.45
C ALA A 354 11.18 -9.80 -42.48
N GLU A 355 10.80 -8.52 -42.63
CA GLU A 355 9.80 -7.87 -41.79
C GLU A 355 8.46 -8.61 -41.81
N LYS A 356 7.97 -8.97 -43.01
CA LYS A 356 6.70 -9.70 -43.16
C LYS A 356 6.74 -11.03 -42.43
N LYS A 357 7.84 -11.77 -42.54
CA LYS A 357 8.00 -13.08 -41.86
C LYS A 357 8.16 -12.92 -40.35
N ILE A 358 8.88 -11.90 -39.87
CA ILE A 358 9.01 -11.58 -38.43
C ILE A 358 7.63 -11.28 -37.84
N THR A 359 6.85 -10.39 -38.49
CA THR A 359 5.51 -10.00 -38.05
C THR A 359 4.57 -11.19 -37.97
N GLN A 360 4.51 -12.01 -39.03
CA GLN A 360 3.69 -13.23 -39.05
C GLN A 360 4.09 -14.23 -37.95
N THR A 361 5.38 -14.34 -37.65
CA THR A 361 5.86 -15.20 -36.57
C THR A 361 5.42 -14.67 -35.21
N ARG A 362 5.57 -13.36 -34.95
CA ARG A 362 5.09 -12.73 -33.71
C ARG A 362 3.58 -12.89 -33.54
N GLN A 363 2.79 -12.71 -34.59
CA GLN A 363 1.33 -12.93 -34.55
C GLN A 363 0.97 -14.37 -34.17
N LYS A 364 1.62 -15.38 -34.78
CA LYS A 364 1.41 -16.78 -34.40
C LYS A 364 1.75 -17.05 -32.93
N LEU A 365 2.87 -16.50 -32.46
CA LEU A 365 3.30 -16.64 -31.07
C LEU A 365 2.31 -15.99 -30.09
N ARG A 366 1.72 -14.84 -30.46
CA ARG A 366 0.66 -14.18 -29.69
C ARG A 366 -0.60 -15.02 -29.61
N ALA A 367 -1.07 -15.53 -30.75
CA ALA A 367 -2.26 -16.38 -30.82
C ALA A 367 -2.12 -17.65 -29.96
N ALA A 368 -0.88 -18.15 -29.83
CA ALA A 368 -0.55 -19.28 -28.98
C ALA A 368 -0.26 -18.92 -27.51
N GLY A 369 -0.32 -17.63 -27.13
CA GLY A 369 -0.10 -17.17 -25.75
C GLY A 369 1.37 -17.06 -25.32
N TYR A 370 2.33 -17.33 -26.21
CA TYR A 370 3.76 -17.29 -25.89
C TYR A 370 4.43 -15.94 -26.17
N TRP A 371 3.66 -15.00 -26.70
CA TRP A 371 4.10 -13.62 -26.91
C TRP A 371 3.16 -12.67 -26.19
N SER A 372 3.37 -12.53 -24.89
CA SER A 372 2.69 -11.55 -24.06
C SER A 372 3.59 -10.32 -23.85
N LEU A 373 3.00 -9.13 -23.82
CA LEU A 373 3.64 -7.90 -23.34
C LEU A 373 3.84 -8.03 -21.81
N TYR A 374 4.78 -8.87 -21.39
CA TYR A 374 5.29 -8.91 -20.02
C TYR A 374 6.56 -8.08 -19.93
#